data_AF-A0A3E2VUH9-F1
#
_entry.id   AF-A0A3E2VUH9-F1
#
_cell.length_a   1.000
_cell.length_b   1.000
_cell.length_c   1.000
_cell.angle_alpha   90.00
_cell.angle_beta   90.00
_cell.angle_gamma   90.00
#
_symmetry.space_group_name_H-M   'P 1'
#
loop_
_entity.id
_entity.type
_entity.pdbx_description
1 polymer ?
#
loop_
_entity_poly.entity_id
_entity_poly.type
_entity_poly.pdbx_seq_one_letter_code
_entity_poly.pdbx_strand_id
1 'polypeptide(L)' 'MSYAEAKARYAAIGVDTEAAIARLKTVPISLHCWQGDDVRGFDTDPTKPLTGGIQT' A
#
# COMPACT_ATOMS: atom_id res chain seq x y z
N MET A 1 23.89 6.12 0.90
CA MET A 1 23.83 4.71 1.36
C MET A 1 23.19 3.89 0.25
N SER A 2 23.88 2.90 -0.28
CA SER A 2 23.41 2.05 -1.39
C SER A 2 22.68 0.80 -0.88
N TYR A 3 21.93 0.13 -1.76
CA TYR A 3 21.34 -1.17 -1.44
C TYR A 3 22.38 -2.21 -1.02
N ALA A 4 23.56 -2.22 -1.68
CA ALA A 4 24.64 -3.15 -1.35
C ALA A 4 25.17 -2.93 0.08
N GLU A 5 25.33 -1.68 0.49
CA GLU A 5 25.72 -1.34 1.86
C GLU A 5 24.65 -1.77 2.88
N ALA A 6 23.36 -1.57 2.57
CA ALA A 6 22.27 -2.01 3.43
C ALA A 6 22.22 -3.55 3.55
N LYS A 7 22.31 -4.27 2.43
CA LYS A 7 22.34 -5.75 2.39
C LYS A 7 23.45 -6.32 3.27
N ALA A 8 24.65 -5.74 3.20
CA ALA A 8 25.77 -6.17 4.05
C ALA A 8 25.50 -5.95 5.55
N ARG A 9 24.87 -4.83 5.93
CA ARG A 9 24.51 -4.55 7.33
C ARG A 9 23.44 -5.51 7.85
N TYR A 10 22.44 -5.86 7.05
CA TYR A 10 21.42 -6.84 7.42
C TYR A 10 21.99 -8.26 7.50
N ALA A 11 22.90 -8.63 6.59
CA ALA A 11 23.59 -9.92 6.64
C ALA A 11 24.44 -10.07 7.93
N ALA A 12 25.06 -8.99 8.41
CA ALA A 12 25.84 -9.00 9.65
C ALA A 12 25.02 -9.34 10.91
N ILE A 13 23.70 -9.20 10.85
CA ILE A 13 22.76 -9.59 11.92
C ILE A 13 21.93 -10.82 11.56
N GLY A 14 22.33 -11.57 10.52
CA GLY A 14 21.67 -12.82 10.12
C GLY A 14 20.38 -12.65 9.29
N VAL A 15 20.15 -11.47 8.71
CA VAL A 15 18.96 -11.19 7.89
C VAL A 15 19.31 -11.25 6.40
N ASP A 16 18.63 -12.14 5.67
CA ASP A 16 18.69 -12.21 4.20
C ASP A 16 17.63 -11.29 3.58
N THR A 17 18.08 -10.14 3.06
CA THR A 17 17.19 -9.16 2.42
C THR A 17 16.63 -9.64 1.08
N GLU A 18 17.32 -10.55 0.36
CA GLU A 18 16.79 -11.08 -0.89
C GLU A 18 15.60 -12.00 -0.63
N ALA A 19 15.71 -12.87 0.39
CA ALA A 19 14.61 -13.72 0.82
C ALA A 19 13.42 -12.89 1.31
N ALA A 20 13.66 -11.80 2.06
CA ALA A 20 12.62 -10.89 2.51
C ALA A 20 11.91 -10.19 1.34
N ILE A 21 12.65 -9.68 0.35
CA ILE A 21 12.08 -9.04 -0.84
C ILE A 21 11.31 -10.05 -1.68
N ALA A 22 11.84 -11.27 -1.86
CA ALA A 22 11.15 -12.34 -2.58
C ALA A 22 9.82 -12.70 -1.91
N ARG A 23 9.78 -12.78 -0.58
CA ARG A 23 8.55 -12.99 0.18
C ARG A 23 7.59 -11.82 0.02
N LEU A 24 8.07 -10.58 0.15
CA LEU A 24 7.24 -9.38 0.05
C LEU A 24 6.50 -9.30 -1.30
N LYS A 25 7.15 -9.68 -2.40
CA LYS A 25 6.53 -9.73 -3.75
C LYS A 25 5.28 -10.61 -3.83
N THR A 26 5.11 -11.56 -2.91
CA THR A 26 3.97 -12.49 -2.90
C THR A 26 2.81 -12.04 -2.04
N VAL A 27 2.95 -10.95 -1.28
CA VAL A 27 1.92 -10.46 -0.36
C VAL A 27 1.03 -9.45 -1.11
N PRO A 28 -0.22 -9.79 -1.46
CA PRO A 28 -1.11 -8.85 -2.12
C PRO A 28 -1.63 -7.80 -1.12
N ILE A 29 -1.72 -6.56 -1.58
CA ILE A 29 -2.38 -5.47 -0.84
C ILE A 29 -3.72 -5.20 -1.52
N SER A 30 -4.82 -5.37 -0.77
CA SER A 30 -6.15 -4.99 -1.24
C SER A 30 -6.29 -3.49 -1.16
N LEU A 31 -6.24 -2.83 -2.32
CA LEU A 31 -6.46 -1.38 -2.42
C LEU A 31 -7.95 -1.09 -2.44
N HIS A 32 -8.35 -0.10 -1.68
CA HIS A 32 -9.73 0.33 -1.62
C HIS A 32 -10.14 1.07 -2.89
N CYS A 33 -11.20 0.59 -3.55
CA CYS A 33 -11.67 1.16 -4.82
C CYS A 33 -12.14 2.61 -4.70
N TRP A 34 -12.71 2.97 -3.55
CA TRP A 34 -13.36 4.27 -3.32
C TRP A 34 -12.40 5.45 -3.26
N GLN A 35 -11.08 5.22 -3.27
CA GLN A 35 -10.11 6.31 -3.47
C GLN A 35 -10.13 6.85 -4.91
N GLY A 36 -10.50 6.01 -5.88
CA GLY A 36 -10.49 6.40 -7.29
C GLY A 36 -11.62 7.36 -7.66
N ASP A 37 -12.62 7.48 -6.81
CA ASP A 37 -13.83 8.25 -7.07
C ASP A 37 -14.30 9.02 -5.83
N ASP A 38 -13.44 9.28 -4.85
CA ASP A 38 -13.80 10.02 -3.64
C ASP A 38 -15.09 9.48 -2.98
N VAL A 39 -15.20 8.16 -2.84
CA VAL A 39 -16.32 7.47 -2.15
C VAL A 39 -17.69 7.71 -2.82
N ARG A 40 -17.71 8.12 -4.10
CA ARG A 40 -18.96 8.44 -4.83
C ARG A 40 -19.80 7.22 -5.15
N GLY A 41 -19.18 6.14 -5.62
CA GLY A 41 -19.87 5.01 -6.21
C GLY A 41 -20.71 5.40 -7.43
N PHE A 42 -21.67 4.53 -7.78
CA PHE A 42 -22.49 4.66 -8.99
C PHE A 42 -24.01 4.76 -8.73
N ASP A 43 -24.44 4.71 -7.47
CA ASP A 43 -25.85 4.58 -7.07
C ASP A 43 -26.47 5.90 -6.57
N THR A 44 -25.72 7.01 -6.63
CA THR A 44 -26.15 8.31 -6.10
C THR A 44 -25.98 9.45 -7.10
N ASP A 45 -26.72 10.55 -6.87
CA ASP A 45 -26.57 11.79 -7.63
C ASP A 45 -25.17 12.39 -7.40
N PRO A 46 -24.33 12.55 -8.45
CA PRO A 46 -22.95 12.99 -8.33
C PRO A 46 -22.82 14.43 -7.80
N THR A 47 -23.90 15.20 -7.80
CA THR A 47 -23.90 16.59 -7.31
C THR A 47 -24.16 16.71 -5.81
N LYS A 48 -24.64 15.64 -5.15
CA LYS A 48 -24.92 15.64 -3.71
C LYS A 48 -23.65 15.37 -2.91
N PRO A 49 -23.49 15.96 -1.71
CA PRO A 49 -22.32 15.70 -0.88
C PRO A 49 -22.33 14.28 -0.29
N LEU A 50 -21.15 13.75 0.05
CA LEU A 50 -21.02 12.57 0.89
C LEU A 50 -21.66 12.82 2.26
N THR A 51 -22.26 11.78 2.84
CA THR A 51 -22.87 11.82 4.17
C THR A 51 -22.35 10.66 5.03
N GLY A 52 -22.69 10.63 6.32
CA GLY A 52 -22.24 9.56 7.23
C GLY A 52 -20.94 9.86 7.99
N GLY A 53 -20.44 11.11 7.94
CA GLY A 53 -19.36 11.58 8.81
C GLY A 53 -17.94 11.38 8.26
N ILE A 54 -17.78 10.91 7.03
CA ILE A 54 -16.51 10.83 6.31
C ILE A 54 -16.54 11.83 5.16
N GLN A 55 -15.46 12.58 4.99
CA GLN A 55 -15.25 13.53 3.90
C GLN A 55 -13.92 13.19 3.21
N THR A 56 -13.89 13.36 1.90
CA THR A 56 -12.76 13.10 0.99
C THR A 56 -12.29 14.40 0.38
#